data_AF-S2JRK5-F1
#
_entry.id   AF-S2JRK5-F1
#
_cell.length_a   1.000
_cell.length_b   1.000
_cell.length_c   1.000
_cell.angle_alpha   90.00
_cell.angle_beta   90.00
_cell.angle_gamma   90.00
#
_symmetry.space_group_name_H-M   'P 1'
#
loop_
_entity.id
_entity.type
_entity.pdbx_description
1 polymer ?
#
loop_
_entity_poly.entity_id
_entity_poly.type
_entity_poly.pdbx_seq_one_letter_code
_entity_poly.pdbx_strand_id
1 'polypeptide(L)'
;MSPQHSQSTVIFVQSTAHWEAIQQQRAQLIGVSPPSTPSIETLQQDRISQKKPKQQASAPARKKPSHLIGKEGSRRRNRWTNNTFSDHPSAVLYAEDLRPPGYEAKAPKYDVGLISLEQDDDDSEEEQQVQVHTLPHNLSRHVRHDLKKAHISKGLVTNYESQLIQFIDIWLNDTQCLDNACLEIQVVSNNRFERYVLHTMSRYYGFASFSKTNDQSQRVTYICHPAYLNYVTKHSSGDEIDYASIQDWDMPDRSFFEYLFHAV
;
A
#
# COMPACT_ATOMS: atom_id res chain seq x y z
N MET A 1 45.31 -26.72 -12.99
CA MET A 1 44.58 -26.13 -11.84
C MET A 1 43.11 -26.40 -12.08
N SER A 2 42.48 -27.25 -11.28
CA SER A 2 41.07 -27.64 -11.48
C SER A 2 40.14 -26.54 -10.94
N PRO A 3 39.07 -26.17 -11.67
CA PRO A 3 38.14 -25.15 -11.21
C PRO A 3 37.34 -25.67 -10.00
N GLN A 4 37.38 -24.94 -8.88
CA GLN A 4 36.48 -25.17 -7.75
C GLN A 4 35.07 -24.71 -8.16
N HIS A 5 34.15 -25.65 -8.31
CA HIS A 5 32.73 -25.33 -8.45
C HIS A 5 32.16 -24.91 -7.09
N SER A 6 31.79 -23.64 -6.95
CA SER A 6 31.04 -23.15 -5.80
C SER A 6 29.62 -23.72 -5.84
N GLN A 7 29.29 -24.58 -4.88
CA GLN A 7 27.91 -25.06 -4.71
C GLN A 7 27.11 -24.03 -3.91
N SER A 8 25.99 -23.57 -4.48
CA SER A 8 25.04 -22.69 -3.79
C SER A 8 23.93 -23.54 -3.18
N THR A 9 23.71 -23.40 -1.87
CA THR A 9 22.66 -24.12 -1.14
C THR A 9 21.52 -23.16 -0.80
N VAL A 10 20.31 -23.49 -1.26
CA VAL A 10 19.07 -22.75 -0.93
C VAL A 10 18.44 -23.36 0.32
N ILE A 11 18.15 -22.54 1.34
CA ILE A 11 17.53 -22.98 2.60
C ILE A 11 16.15 -22.34 2.72
N PHE A 12 15.12 -23.15 2.94
CA PHE A 12 13.75 -22.69 3.19
C PHE A 12 13.51 -22.53 4.69
N VAL A 13 13.19 -21.30 5.10
CA VAL A 13 12.94 -20.93 6.50
C VAL A 13 11.44 -21.04 6.79
N GLN A 14 11.06 -21.91 7.72
CA GLN A 14 9.66 -22.19 8.06
C GLN A 14 9.14 -21.38 9.26
N SER A 15 10.04 -20.77 10.04
CA SER A 15 9.67 -19.96 11.22
C SER A 15 10.79 -19.00 11.60
N THR A 16 10.46 -17.99 12.42
CA THR A 16 11.44 -17.05 12.99
C THR A 16 12.49 -17.74 13.87
N ALA A 17 12.09 -18.74 14.66
CA ALA A 17 13.03 -19.53 15.46
C ALA A 17 14.02 -20.33 14.59
N HIS A 18 13.57 -20.85 13.45
CA HIS A 18 14.45 -21.55 12.50
C HIS A 18 15.48 -20.59 11.88
N TRP A 19 15.10 -19.34 11.60
CA TRP A 19 16.04 -18.32 11.12
C TRP A 19 17.13 -17.98 12.16
N GLU A 20 16.74 -17.81 13.42
CA GLU A 20 17.69 -17.51 14.50
C GLU A 20 18.70 -18.66 14.70
N ALA A 21 18.25 -19.91 14.60
CA ALA A 21 19.13 -21.08 14.68
C ALA A 21 20.16 -21.10 13.53
N ILE A 22 19.75 -20.78 12.30
CA ILE A 22 20.66 -20.69 11.14
C ILE A 22 21.70 -19.58 11.35
N GLN A 23 21.29 -18.43 11.90
CA GLN A 23 22.20 -17.33 12.20
C GLN A 23 23.22 -17.71 13.28
N GLN A 24 22.79 -18.40 14.33
CA GLN A 24 23.70 -18.90 15.37
C GLN A 24 24.72 -19.91 14.82
N GLN A 25 24.28 -20.85 13.96
CA GLN A 25 25.21 -21.78 13.30
C GLN A 25 26.23 -21.06 12.41
N ARG A 26 25.79 -20.07 11.63
CA ARG A 26 26.70 -19.26 10.79
C ARG A 26 27.71 -18.48 11.62
N ALA A 27 27.29 -17.88 12.73
CA ALA A 27 28.19 -17.16 13.63
C ALA A 27 29.29 -18.07 14.22
N GLN A 28 28.94 -19.31 14.59
CA GLN A 28 29.91 -20.31 15.07
C GLN A 28 30.92 -20.70 13.99
N LEU A 29 30.49 -20.87 12.74
CA LEU A 29 31.36 -21.21 11.60
C LEU A 29 32.35 -20.09 11.23
N ILE A 30 31.96 -18.83 11.43
CA ILE A 30 32.81 -17.66 11.12
C ILE A 30 33.73 -17.31 12.31
N GLY A 31 33.63 -18.02 13.44
CA GLY A 31 34.46 -17.79 14.63
C GLY A 31 34.14 -16.48 15.36
N VAL A 32 32.99 -15.86 15.07
CA VAL A 32 32.53 -14.65 15.74
C VAL A 32 31.74 -15.09 16.97
N SER A 33 32.40 -15.10 18.12
CA SER A 33 31.74 -15.37 19.40
C SER A 33 30.72 -14.26 19.67
N PRO A 34 29.44 -14.58 19.94
CA PRO A 34 28.49 -13.57 20.36
C PRO A 34 28.91 -13.02 21.75
N PRO A 35 28.68 -11.73 22.03
CA PRO A 35 28.88 -11.19 23.37
C PRO A 35 27.96 -11.96 24.34
N SER A 36 28.58 -12.50 25.38
CA SER A 36 27.94 -13.30 26.43
C SER A 36 26.79 -12.53 27.09
N THR A 37 25.57 -12.84 26.68
CA THR A 37 24.36 -12.49 27.42
C THR A 37 24.34 -13.28 28.74
N PRO A 38 24.14 -12.63 29.89
CA PRO A 38 24.00 -13.33 31.16
C PRO A 38 22.71 -14.16 31.16
N SER A 39 22.87 -15.43 31.53
CA SER A 39 21.84 -16.42 31.78
C SER A 39 20.80 -15.88 32.76
N ILE A 40 19.54 -15.75 32.34
CA ILE A 40 18.43 -15.56 33.26
C ILE A 40 18.02 -16.97 33.72
N GLU A 41 18.43 -17.31 34.94
CA GLU A 41 17.94 -18.48 35.65
C GLU A 41 16.45 -18.31 35.94
N THR A 42 15.67 -19.26 35.43
CA THR A 42 14.25 -19.40 35.71
C THR A 42 14.08 -19.96 37.12
N LEU A 43 13.85 -19.09 38.10
CA LEU A 43 13.34 -19.47 39.42
C LEU A 43 11.84 -19.24 39.46
N GLN A 44 11.10 -20.35 39.37
CA GLN A 44 9.73 -20.45 39.89
C GLN A 44 9.78 -20.26 41.41
N GLN A 45 8.95 -19.38 41.97
CA GLN A 45 8.26 -19.65 43.24
C GLN A 45 7.14 -18.65 43.54
N ASP A 46 6.16 -19.21 44.23
CA ASP A 46 4.84 -18.75 44.56
C ASP A 46 4.74 -17.60 45.58
N ARG A 47 3.62 -16.87 45.47
CA ARG A 47 2.71 -16.45 46.56
C ARG A 47 3.06 -15.31 47.55
N ILE A 48 2.04 -14.44 47.68
CA ILE A 48 1.48 -13.78 48.87
C ILE A 48 1.85 -12.31 49.18
N SER A 49 0.76 -11.55 49.26
CA SER A 49 0.52 -10.18 49.72
C SER A 49 1.13 -9.78 51.08
N GLN A 50 1.51 -8.50 51.25
CA GLN A 50 0.83 -7.48 52.09
C GLN A 50 1.73 -6.27 52.50
N LYS A 51 1.14 -5.07 52.31
CA LYS A 51 1.11 -3.83 53.14
C LYS A 51 2.39 -3.08 53.64
N LYS A 52 2.54 -1.83 53.12
CA LYS A 52 2.67 -0.47 53.74
C LYS A 52 3.78 -0.20 54.83
N PRO A 53 4.06 1.08 55.22
CA PRO A 53 4.38 2.30 54.47
C PRO A 53 5.60 3.11 55.04
N LYS A 54 6.00 4.19 54.34
CA LYS A 54 6.65 5.44 54.84
C LYS A 54 8.12 5.37 55.35
N GLN A 55 9.00 6.18 54.76
CA GLN A 55 9.66 7.31 55.44
C GLN A 55 10.56 8.12 54.47
N GLN A 56 10.45 9.44 54.60
CA GLN A 56 11.33 10.45 54.00
C GLN A 56 12.66 10.49 54.74
N ALA A 57 13.77 10.60 54.01
CA ALA A 57 15.00 11.15 54.54
C ALA A 57 15.76 11.90 53.42
N SER A 58 16.00 13.17 53.68
CA SER A 58 16.69 14.16 52.85
C SER A 58 18.21 14.06 52.99
N ALA A 59 18.97 13.94 51.89
CA ALA A 59 20.37 14.36 51.74
C ALA A 59 20.80 14.29 50.24
N PRO A 60 21.97 14.84 49.83
CA PRO A 60 22.09 16.08 49.06
C PRO A 60 22.38 15.89 47.56
N ALA A 61 22.18 16.98 46.81
CA ALA A 61 22.33 17.09 45.38
C ALA A 61 23.71 16.66 44.85
N ARG A 62 23.80 15.44 44.30
CA ARG A 62 24.86 15.04 43.37
C ARG A 62 24.41 15.33 41.93
N LYS A 63 25.11 16.27 41.29
CA LYS A 63 25.00 16.58 39.85
C LYS A 63 25.14 15.28 39.05
N LYS A 64 24.09 14.86 38.35
CA LYS A 64 24.12 13.75 37.39
C LYS A 64 24.41 14.30 35.99
N PRO A 65 25.34 13.71 35.22
CA PRO A 65 25.50 14.06 33.82
C PRO A 65 24.23 13.65 33.06
N SER A 66 23.54 14.65 32.52
CA SER A 66 22.37 14.51 31.66
C SER A 66 22.80 14.04 30.27
N HIS A 67 23.28 12.80 30.17
CA HIS A 67 23.10 12.02 28.95
C HIS A 67 22.01 11.00 29.26
N LEU A 68 20.76 11.45 29.12
CA LEU A 68 19.56 10.64 29.01
C LEU A 68 19.66 9.79 27.72
N ILE A 69 20.61 8.87 27.70
CA ILE A 69 20.60 7.71 26.83
C ILE A 69 19.43 6.87 27.35
N GLY A 70 18.33 6.90 26.59
CA GLY A 70 17.13 6.15 26.92
C GLY A 70 17.45 4.68 27.15
N LYS A 71 16.68 4.04 28.03
CA LYS A 71 16.81 2.63 28.40
C LYS A 71 16.91 1.74 27.15
N GLU A 72 17.79 0.74 27.22
CA GLU A 72 17.88 -0.38 26.27
C GLU A 72 16.47 -0.92 25.95
N GLY A 73 16.10 -1.00 24.67
CA GLY A 73 14.76 -1.45 24.24
C GLY A 73 13.69 -0.35 24.12
N SER A 74 14.01 0.93 24.37
CA SER A 74 13.05 2.01 24.09
C SER A 74 12.77 2.11 22.58
N ARG A 75 11.51 1.91 22.18
CA ARG A 75 10.98 2.13 20.82
C ARG A 75 11.39 3.46 20.18
N ARG A 76 11.81 4.46 20.98
CA ARG A 76 12.30 5.75 20.49
C ARG A 76 13.66 5.66 19.78
N ARG A 77 14.51 4.69 20.08
CA ARG A 77 15.84 4.52 19.42
C ARG A 77 15.73 3.94 18.00
N ASN A 78 14.74 3.08 17.73
CA ASN A 78 14.52 2.50 16.39
C ASN A 78 13.84 3.45 15.39
N ARG A 79 13.61 4.72 15.74
CA ARG A 79 13.08 5.70 14.79
C ARG A 79 14.14 6.20 13.80
N TRP A 80 15.42 6.23 14.19
CA TRP A 80 16.50 6.69 13.31
C TRP A 80 16.88 5.68 12.22
N THR A 81 16.54 4.40 12.39
CA THR A 81 16.77 3.35 11.39
C THR A 81 15.62 3.21 10.39
N ASN A 82 14.62 4.09 10.41
CA ASN A 82 13.49 4.04 9.47
C ASN A 82 13.82 4.67 8.10
N ASN A 83 15.05 5.17 7.92
CA ASN A 83 15.55 5.65 6.61
C ASN A 83 15.97 4.52 5.67
N THR A 84 16.03 3.27 6.13
CA THR A 84 16.44 2.13 5.27
C THR A 84 15.37 1.68 4.29
N PHE A 85 14.18 2.32 4.27
CA PHE A 85 13.15 2.01 3.27
C PHE A 85 13.57 2.45 1.87
N SER A 86 14.36 3.51 1.75
CA SER A 86 14.91 4.02 0.49
C SER A 86 15.88 3.04 -0.18
N ASP A 87 16.59 2.25 0.62
CA ASP A 87 17.61 1.30 0.15
C ASP A 87 17.06 -0.13 0.02
N HIS A 88 15.76 -0.34 0.24
CA HIS A 88 15.17 -1.68 0.19
C HIS A 88 15.01 -2.13 -1.28
N PRO A 89 15.56 -3.29 -1.69
CA PRO A 89 15.58 -3.72 -3.09
C PRO A 89 14.20 -3.99 -3.71
N SER A 90 13.15 -4.04 -2.89
CA SER A 90 11.75 -4.17 -3.34
C SER A 90 10.94 -2.88 -3.25
N ALA A 91 11.54 -1.78 -2.80
CA ALA A 91 10.86 -0.49 -2.76
C ALA A 91 10.99 0.17 -4.13
N VAL A 92 9.89 0.21 -4.88
CA VAL A 92 9.80 1.02 -6.11
C VAL A 92 9.39 2.42 -5.67
N LEU A 93 10.37 3.33 -5.58
CA LEU A 93 10.14 4.73 -5.25
C LEU A 93 10.22 5.56 -6.53
N TYR A 94 9.16 6.27 -6.87
CA TYR A 94 9.15 7.20 -7.99
C TYR A 94 9.69 8.56 -7.56
N ALA A 95 10.14 9.38 -8.52
CA ALA A 95 10.74 10.69 -8.23
C ALA A 95 9.79 11.61 -7.45
N GLU A 96 8.48 11.51 -7.71
CA GLU A 96 7.42 12.26 -7.03
C GLU A 96 7.25 11.87 -5.56
N ASP A 97 7.60 10.63 -5.22
CA ASP A 97 7.48 10.06 -3.86
C ASP A 97 8.72 10.35 -3.01
N LEU A 98 9.85 10.68 -3.66
CA LEU A 98 11.14 10.99 -3.03
C LEU A 98 11.28 12.46 -2.61
N ARG A 99 10.18 13.20 -2.42
CA ARG A 99 10.28 14.61 -2.00
C ARG A 99 11.10 14.71 -0.71
N PRO A 100 12.22 15.45 -0.71
CA PRO A 100 13.05 15.56 0.47
C PRO A 100 12.22 16.16 1.62
N PRO A 101 12.44 15.70 2.87
CA PRO A 101 11.77 16.26 4.03
C PRO A 101 12.25 17.70 4.23
N GLY A 102 11.54 18.65 3.62
CA GLY A 102 11.97 20.04 3.52
C GLY A 102 11.04 20.87 2.65
N TYR A 103 9.82 21.11 3.15
CA TYR A 103 8.94 22.26 2.87
C TYR A 103 9.04 22.91 1.48
N GLU A 104 7.99 22.78 0.66
CA GLU A 104 7.62 23.93 -0.16
C GLU A 104 7.25 25.06 0.81
N ALA A 105 8.06 26.13 0.85
CA ALA A 105 7.98 27.23 1.82
C ALA A 105 6.71 28.11 1.70
N LYS A 106 5.65 27.58 1.09
CA LYS A 106 4.36 28.24 0.93
C LYS A 106 3.29 27.35 1.54
N ALA A 107 3.38 27.12 2.86
CA ALA A 107 2.17 26.77 3.60
C ALA A 107 1.14 27.88 3.31
N PRO A 108 -0.05 27.56 2.78
CA PRO A 108 -1.15 28.52 2.78
C PRO A 108 -1.30 28.97 4.22
N LYS A 109 -1.33 30.29 4.45
CA LYS A 109 -1.76 30.81 5.74
C LYS A 109 -3.21 30.34 5.90
N TYR A 110 -3.41 29.23 6.61
CA TYR A 110 -4.73 28.84 7.06
C TYR A 110 -5.16 29.92 8.03
N ASP A 111 -5.97 30.85 7.52
CA ASP A 111 -6.80 31.70 8.35
C ASP A 111 -7.71 30.74 9.12
N VAL A 112 -7.56 30.72 10.43
CA VAL A 112 -8.33 29.86 11.33
C VAL A 112 -9.73 30.48 11.43
N GLY A 113 -10.49 30.32 10.36
CA GLY A 113 -11.92 30.53 10.33
C GLY A 113 -12.55 29.50 11.27
N LEU A 114 -13.00 30.01 12.41
CA LEU A 114 -13.99 29.44 13.32
C LEU A 114 -14.78 28.29 12.68
N ILE A 115 -14.51 27.05 13.11
CA ILE A 115 -15.43 25.94 12.86
C ILE A 115 -16.58 26.18 13.83
N SER A 116 -17.64 26.86 13.36
CA SER A 116 -18.96 26.81 14.01
C SER A 116 -19.38 25.35 14.02
N LEU A 117 -19.33 24.77 15.21
CA LEU A 117 -19.92 23.49 15.55
C LEU A 117 -21.43 23.74 15.71
N GLU A 118 -22.14 23.86 14.58
CA GLU A 118 -23.60 23.74 14.61
C GLU A 118 -23.96 22.27 14.41
N GLN A 119 -24.28 21.71 15.56
CA GLN A 119 -24.95 20.45 15.79
C GLN A 119 -26.42 20.66 15.45
N ASP A 120 -26.89 20.01 14.38
CA ASP A 120 -28.30 19.72 14.19
C ASP A 120 -28.47 18.20 14.13
N ASP A 121 -28.90 17.66 15.26
CA ASP A 121 -29.74 16.47 15.33
C ASP A 121 -31.07 16.83 14.66
N ASP A 122 -31.45 16.20 13.55
CA ASP A 122 -32.86 16.12 13.18
C ASP A 122 -33.19 14.83 12.41
N ASP A 123 -34.39 14.38 12.70
CA ASP A 123 -34.97 13.07 12.55
C ASP A 123 -35.26 12.65 11.11
N SER A 124 -35.13 11.34 10.89
CA SER A 124 -36.02 10.48 10.11
C SER A 124 -36.96 11.13 9.10
N GLU A 125 -36.59 11.17 7.82
CA GLU A 125 -37.56 11.12 6.73
C GLU A 125 -37.12 10.15 5.62
N GLU A 126 -38.13 9.49 5.08
CA GLU A 126 -38.09 8.29 4.26
C GLU A 126 -37.23 8.47 2.99
N GLU A 127 -36.36 7.50 2.73
CA GLU A 127 -35.61 7.36 1.48
C GLU A 127 -36.57 7.12 0.31
N GLN A 128 -37.15 8.20 -0.23
CA GLN A 128 -37.55 8.20 -1.64
C GLN A 128 -36.27 8.00 -2.45
N GLN A 129 -36.11 6.78 -2.95
CA GLN A 129 -35.13 6.41 -3.96
C GLN A 129 -35.38 7.22 -5.23
N VAL A 130 -34.97 8.48 -5.21
CA VAL A 130 -34.62 9.19 -6.43
C VAL A 130 -33.48 8.36 -7.03
N GLN A 131 -33.75 7.71 -8.16
CA GLN A 131 -32.72 7.16 -9.02
C GLN A 131 -31.88 8.33 -9.53
N VAL A 132 -31.02 8.85 -8.67
CA VAL A 132 -29.87 9.64 -9.08
C VAL A 132 -29.08 8.67 -9.93
N HIS A 133 -29.10 8.87 -11.25
CA HIS A 133 -28.22 8.18 -12.18
C HIS A 133 -26.82 8.28 -11.59
N THR A 134 -26.38 7.20 -10.96
CA THR A 134 -25.07 7.14 -10.32
C THR A 134 -24.10 7.18 -11.47
N LEU A 135 -23.47 8.34 -11.67
CA LEU A 135 -22.38 8.51 -12.62
C LEU A 135 -21.45 7.30 -12.45
N PRO A 136 -21.12 6.59 -13.54
CA PRO A 136 -20.46 5.27 -13.49
C PRO A 136 -19.07 5.32 -12.82
N HIS A 137 -18.55 6.52 -12.57
CA HIS A 137 -17.23 6.82 -12.03
C HIS A 137 -17.19 6.95 -10.50
N ASN A 138 -18.32 6.78 -9.79
CA ASN A 138 -18.34 6.97 -8.34
C ASN A 138 -17.88 5.74 -7.56
N LEU A 139 -16.65 5.79 -7.04
CA LEU A 139 -16.15 4.81 -6.09
C LEU A 139 -16.84 4.99 -4.72
N SER A 140 -17.16 3.86 -4.09
CA SER A 140 -17.69 3.83 -2.73
C SER A 140 -16.79 4.61 -1.77
N ARG A 141 -17.40 5.34 -0.83
CA ARG A 141 -16.70 6.08 0.23
C ARG A 141 -15.70 5.20 0.97
N HIS A 142 -16.05 3.93 1.23
CA HIS A 142 -15.17 2.98 1.91
C HIS A 142 -13.90 2.70 1.09
N VAL A 143 -14.04 2.45 -0.21
CA VAL A 143 -12.91 2.21 -1.11
C VAL A 143 -11.99 3.43 -1.16
N ARG A 144 -12.56 4.63 -1.30
CA ARG A 144 -11.77 5.88 -1.28
C ARG A 144 -11.03 6.07 0.04
N HIS A 145 -11.70 5.81 1.17
CA HIS A 145 -11.10 5.91 2.49
C HIS A 145 -9.96 4.89 2.69
N ASP A 146 -10.14 3.65 2.24
CA ASP A 146 -9.13 2.60 2.34
C ASP A 146 -7.90 2.92 1.51
N LEU A 147 -8.09 3.39 0.28
CA LEU A 147 -7.02 3.85 -0.60
C LEU A 147 -6.26 5.06 0.01
N LYS A 148 -6.97 6.04 0.60
CA LYS A 148 -6.36 7.16 1.33
C LYS A 148 -5.52 6.68 2.51
N LYS A 149 -6.08 5.79 3.33
CA LYS A 149 -5.44 5.25 4.52
C LYS A 149 -4.22 4.39 4.19
N ALA A 150 -4.23 3.73 3.04
CA ALA A 150 -3.12 2.91 2.58
C ALA A 150 -1.92 3.74 2.06
N HIS A 151 -2.02 5.07 2.02
CA HIS A 151 -0.95 5.97 1.59
C HIS A 151 -0.38 5.60 0.21
N ILE A 152 -1.25 5.47 -0.79
CA ILE A 152 -0.83 5.19 -2.16
C ILE A 152 0.09 6.32 -2.65
N SER A 153 1.23 5.94 -3.22
CA SER A 153 2.16 6.87 -3.84
C SER A 153 1.53 7.54 -5.06
N LYS A 154 1.81 8.84 -5.23
CA LYS A 154 1.35 9.58 -6.40
C LYS A 154 1.98 9.01 -7.66
N GLY A 155 3.29 8.71 -7.62
CA GLY A 155 4.02 8.18 -8.76
C GLY A 155 3.46 6.85 -9.29
N LEU A 156 3.02 5.98 -8.38
CA LEU A 156 2.39 4.71 -8.75
C LEU A 156 1.07 4.92 -9.48
N VAL A 157 0.23 5.82 -8.96
CA VAL A 157 -1.06 6.14 -9.60
C VAL A 157 -0.82 6.76 -10.97
N THR A 158 0.03 7.78 -11.06
CA THR A 158 0.29 8.49 -12.32
C THR A 158 0.90 7.57 -13.38
N ASN A 159 1.76 6.63 -12.98
CA ASN A 159 2.34 5.66 -13.92
C ASN A 159 1.25 4.77 -14.54
N TYR A 160 0.46 4.08 -13.71
CA TYR A 160 -0.60 3.21 -14.23
C TYR A 160 -1.70 3.99 -14.96
N GLU A 161 -2.04 5.18 -14.46
CA GLU A 161 -3.03 6.06 -15.08
C GLU A 161 -2.60 6.50 -16.48
N SER A 162 -1.33 6.85 -16.68
CA SER A 162 -0.82 7.21 -18.01
C SER A 162 -0.91 6.06 -19.00
N GLN A 163 -0.63 4.82 -18.57
CA GLN A 163 -0.78 3.63 -19.41
C GLN A 163 -2.25 3.37 -19.76
N LEU A 164 -3.16 3.59 -18.81
CA LEU A 164 -4.58 3.41 -19.01
C LEU A 164 -5.15 4.45 -19.96
N ILE A 165 -4.78 5.73 -19.81
CA ILE A 165 -5.20 6.82 -20.71
C ILE A 165 -4.66 6.56 -22.13
N GLN A 166 -3.39 6.18 -22.27
CA GLN A 166 -2.82 5.85 -23.57
C GLN A 166 -3.58 4.70 -24.24
N PHE A 167 -3.95 3.68 -23.48
CA PHE A 167 -4.76 2.57 -23.98
C PHE A 167 -6.16 3.03 -24.42
N ILE A 168 -6.81 3.88 -23.61
CA ILE A 168 -8.11 4.48 -23.96
C ILE A 168 -8.00 5.25 -25.28
N ASP A 169 -6.98 6.09 -25.44
CA ASP A 169 -6.76 6.85 -26.66
C ASP A 169 -6.58 5.93 -27.88
N ILE A 170 -5.79 4.86 -27.76
CA ILE A 170 -5.59 3.88 -28.83
C ILE A 170 -6.93 3.22 -29.20
N TRP A 171 -7.70 2.80 -28.20
CA TRP A 171 -9.00 2.17 -28.39
C TRP A 171 -10.03 3.09 -29.05
N LEU A 172 -10.09 4.37 -28.62
CA LEU A 172 -11.00 5.35 -29.20
C LEU A 172 -10.67 5.69 -30.66
N ASN A 173 -9.39 5.62 -31.04
CA ASN A 173 -8.95 5.85 -32.41
C ASN A 173 -9.24 4.67 -33.36
N ASP A 174 -9.28 3.44 -32.84
CA ASP A 174 -9.54 2.23 -33.63
C ASP A 174 -10.44 1.25 -32.89
N THR A 175 -11.73 1.61 -32.80
CA THR A 175 -12.75 0.81 -32.11
C THR A 175 -13.05 -0.51 -32.83
N GLN A 176 -12.65 -0.67 -34.09
CA GLN A 176 -12.87 -1.89 -34.87
C GLN A 176 -11.79 -2.95 -34.61
N CYS A 177 -10.62 -2.54 -34.13
CA CYS A 177 -9.53 -3.45 -33.80
C CYS A 177 -9.72 -4.04 -32.40
N LEU A 178 -10.41 -5.18 -32.31
CA LEU A 178 -10.64 -5.91 -31.05
C LEU A 178 -9.35 -6.30 -30.30
N ASP A 179 -8.23 -6.42 -31.00
CA ASP A 179 -6.92 -6.68 -30.38
C ASP A 179 -6.51 -5.54 -29.43
N ASN A 180 -6.99 -4.33 -29.69
CA ASN A 180 -6.78 -3.15 -28.85
C ASN A 180 -7.84 -2.98 -27.77
N ALA A 181 -8.81 -3.90 -27.64
CA ALA A 181 -9.92 -3.75 -26.71
C ALA A 181 -9.59 -4.21 -25.28
N CYS A 182 -8.41 -4.84 -25.10
CA CYS A 182 -7.94 -5.27 -23.80
C CYS A 182 -6.44 -4.99 -23.61
N LEU A 183 -6.13 -4.29 -22.52
CA LEU A 183 -4.78 -3.97 -22.08
C LEU A 183 -4.27 -5.05 -21.12
N GLU A 184 -3.05 -5.51 -21.35
CA GLU A 184 -2.32 -6.37 -20.43
C GLU A 184 -1.28 -5.56 -19.65
N ILE A 185 -1.43 -5.49 -18.32
CA ILE A 185 -0.44 -4.86 -17.43
C ILE A 185 0.19 -5.91 -16.52
N GLN A 186 1.52 -5.98 -16.58
CA GLN A 186 2.31 -6.79 -15.67
C GLN A 186 2.66 -5.99 -14.41
N VAL A 187 2.21 -6.48 -13.26
CA VAL A 187 2.55 -5.86 -11.96
C VAL A 187 3.91 -6.39 -11.51
N VAL A 188 4.93 -5.54 -11.59
CA VAL A 188 6.36 -5.83 -11.43
C VAL A 188 6.69 -6.68 -10.19
N SER A 189 5.96 -6.50 -9.09
CA SER A 189 6.27 -7.19 -7.81
C SER A 189 5.24 -8.24 -7.38
N ASN A 190 4.34 -8.67 -8.27
CA ASN A 190 3.19 -9.52 -7.89
C ASN A 190 2.42 -8.95 -6.67
N ASN A 191 2.48 -7.62 -6.51
CA ASN A 191 2.01 -6.95 -5.31
C ASN A 191 0.49 -6.91 -5.32
N ARG A 192 -0.13 -7.54 -4.31
CA ARG A 192 -1.59 -7.56 -4.17
C ARG A 192 -2.18 -6.17 -4.07
N PHE A 193 -1.47 -5.25 -3.42
CA PHE A 193 -1.92 -3.88 -3.23
C PHE A 193 -1.95 -3.10 -4.55
N GLU A 194 -0.89 -3.19 -5.35
CA GLU A 194 -0.84 -2.49 -6.65
C GLU A 194 -1.93 -2.99 -7.59
N ARG A 195 -2.19 -4.30 -7.61
CA ARG A 195 -3.34 -4.85 -8.35
C ARG A 195 -4.66 -4.30 -7.86
N TYR A 196 -4.84 -4.16 -6.55
CA TYR A 196 -6.05 -3.58 -5.99
C TYR A 196 -6.23 -2.12 -6.42
N VAL A 197 -5.15 -1.32 -6.42
CA VAL A 197 -5.17 0.05 -6.95
C VAL A 197 -5.54 0.05 -8.43
N LEU A 198 -4.89 -0.79 -9.23
CA LEU A 198 -5.12 -0.88 -10.68
C LEU A 198 -6.57 -1.28 -11.03
N HIS A 199 -7.12 -2.28 -10.33
CA HIS A 199 -8.52 -2.68 -10.47
C HIS A 199 -9.48 -1.54 -10.11
N THR A 200 -9.17 -0.81 -9.04
CA THR A 200 -10.02 0.29 -8.58
C THR A 200 -9.96 1.49 -9.53
N MET A 201 -8.79 1.78 -10.09
CA MET A 201 -8.59 2.79 -11.10
C MET A 201 -9.28 2.42 -12.42
N SER A 202 -9.16 1.16 -12.85
CA SER A 202 -9.90 0.66 -14.02
C SER A 202 -11.41 0.88 -13.86
N ARG A 203 -11.94 0.55 -12.68
CA ARG A 203 -13.35 0.77 -12.35
C ARG A 203 -13.73 2.26 -12.37
N TYR A 204 -12.87 3.14 -11.89
CA TYR A 204 -13.09 4.59 -11.93
C TYR A 204 -13.27 5.09 -13.37
N TYR A 205 -12.45 4.60 -14.30
CA TYR A 205 -12.56 4.88 -15.73
C TYR A 205 -13.65 4.06 -16.44
N GLY A 206 -14.46 3.26 -15.74
CA GLY A 206 -15.53 2.46 -16.35
C GLY A 206 -15.06 1.19 -17.07
N PHE A 207 -13.80 0.79 -16.89
CA PHE A 207 -13.25 -0.44 -17.47
C PHE A 207 -13.44 -1.64 -16.55
N ALA A 208 -13.66 -2.80 -17.16
CA ALA A 208 -13.65 -4.07 -16.45
C ALA A 208 -12.21 -4.57 -16.33
N SER A 209 -11.88 -5.18 -15.21
CA SER A 209 -10.53 -5.68 -14.99
C SER A 209 -10.52 -7.01 -14.24
N PHE A 210 -9.62 -7.90 -14.61
CA PHE A 210 -9.43 -9.20 -13.98
C PHE A 210 -7.94 -9.54 -13.93
N SER A 211 -7.55 -10.39 -13.00
CA SER A 211 -6.16 -10.81 -12.86
C SER A 211 -6.03 -12.31 -13.06
N LYS A 212 -5.03 -12.74 -13.83
CA LYS A 212 -4.71 -14.15 -14.07
C LYS A 212 -3.23 -14.39 -13.78
N THR A 213 -2.90 -15.59 -13.32
CA THR A 213 -1.50 -16.02 -13.20
C THR A 213 -1.10 -16.64 -14.53
N ASN A 214 -0.03 -16.16 -15.15
CA ASN A 214 0.52 -16.72 -16.38
C ASN A 214 1.31 -18.01 -16.08
N ASP A 215 1.77 -18.69 -17.14
CA ASP A 215 2.55 -19.93 -17.01
C ASP A 215 3.90 -19.72 -16.30
N GLN A 216 4.40 -18.47 -16.29
CA GLN A 216 5.63 -18.07 -15.59
C GLN A 216 5.38 -17.72 -14.11
N SER A 217 4.21 -18.04 -13.55
CA SER A 217 3.81 -17.71 -12.18
C SER A 217 3.79 -16.22 -11.85
N GLN A 218 3.77 -15.35 -12.86
CA GLN A 218 3.60 -13.92 -12.69
C GLN A 218 2.11 -13.59 -12.76
N ARG A 219 1.68 -12.66 -11.90
CA ARG A 219 0.29 -12.20 -11.90
C ARG A 219 0.16 -11.01 -12.84
N VAL A 220 -0.70 -11.18 -13.83
CA VAL A 220 -1.01 -10.18 -14.85
C VAL A 220 -2.41 -9.65 -14.61
N THR A 221 -2.60 -8.35 -14.82
CA THR A 221 -3.91 -7.71 -14.75
C THR A 221 -4.33 -7.28 -16.15
N TYR A 222 -5.49 -7.78 -16.57
CA TYR A 222 -6.14 -7.45 -17.82
C TYR A 222 -7.18 -6.37 -17.55
N ILE A 223 -7.22 -5.36 -18.40
CA ILE A 223 -8.19 -4.27 -18.35
C ILE A 223 -8.86 -4.22 -19.72
N CYS A 224 -10.15 -4.54 -19.79
CA CYS A 224 -10.85 -4.55 -21.06
C CYS A 224 -12.06 -3.61 -21.04
N HIS A 225 -12.39 -3.09 -22.22
CA HIS A 225 -13.60 -2.30 -22.39
C HIS A 225 -14.86 -3.17 -22.18
N PRO A 226 -15.93 -2.68 -21.53
CA PRO A 226 -17.15 -3.46 -21.31
C PRO A 226 -17.77 -4.05 -22.59
N ALA A 227 -17.74 -3.29 -23.70
CA ALA A 227 -18.24 -3.79 -24.99
C ALA A 227 -17.44 -5.00 -25.51
N TYR A 228 -16.12 -5.05 -25.26
CA TYR A 228 -15.31 -6.23 -25.61
C TYR A 228 -15.72 -7.45 -24.79
N LEU A 229 -15.96 -7.28 -23.49
CA LEU A 229 -16.45 -8.38 -22.67
C LEU A 229 -17.84 -8.87 -23.12
N ASN A 230 -18.73 -7.94 -23.49
CA ASN A 230 -20.03 -8.28 -24.06
C ASN A 230 -19.87 -9.03 -25.39
N TYR A 231 -18.94 -8.61 -26.25
CA TYR A 231 -18.59 -9.32 -27.48
C TYR A 231 -18.13 -10.75 -27.19
N VAL A 232 -17.12 -10.94 -26.34
CA VAL A 232 -16.57 -12.28 -26.05
C VAL A 232 -17.62 -13.20 -25.43
N THR A 233 -18.48 -12.67 -24.56
CA THR A 233 -19.55 -13.45 -23.91
C THR A 233 -20.71 -13.77 -24.86
N LYS A 234 -21.09 -12.84 -25.74
CA LYS A 234 -22.17 -13.03 -26.72
C LYS A 234 -21.72 -13.77 -27.98
N HIS A 235 -20.45 -13.75 -28.38
CA HIS A 235 -20.01 -14.43 -29.61
C HIS A 235 -20.11 -15.96 -29.57
N SER A 236 -20.49 -16.55 -28.43
CA SER A 236 -20.98 -17.93 -28.42
C SER A 236 -22.30 -18.11 -29.20
N SER A 237 -23.04 -17.04 -29.52
CA SER A 237 -24.33 -17.04 -30.25
C SER A 237 -24.30 -16.46 -31.68
N GLY A 238 -23.20 -15.83 -32.12
CA GLY A 238 -23.04 -15.33 -33.50
C GLY A 238 -23.64 -13.94 -33.78
N ASP A 239 -23.95 -13.14 -32.75
CA ASP A 239 -24.50 -11.79 -32.90
C ASP A 239 -23.42 -10.73 -33.18
N GLU A 240 -23.75 -9.71 -33.99
CA GLU A 240 -22.88 -8.58 -34.34
C GLU A 240 -22.58 -7.66 -33.12
N ILE A 241 -21.39 -7.05 -33.09
CA ILE A 241 -21.00 -6.12 -32.02
C ILE A 241 -21.85 -4.86 -32.11
N ASP A 242 -22.55 -4.55 -31.02
CA ASP A 242 -23.23 -3.26 -30.88
C ASP A 242 -22.23 -2.17 -30.46
N TYR A 243 -21.56 -1.60 -31.46
CA TYR A 243 -20.63 -0.49 -31.29
C TYR A 243 -21.31 0.81 -30.82
N ALA A 244 -22.64 0.92 -30.89
CA ALA A 244 -23.34 2.11 -30.43
C ALA A 244 -23.16 2.30 -28.91
N SER A 245 -23.11 1.19 -28.16
CA SER A 245 -22.82 1.21 -26.72
C SER A 245 -21.42 1.73 -26.35
N ILE A 246 -20.50 1.83 -27.31
CA ILE A 246 -19.14 2.35 -27.10
C ILE A 246 -19.11 3.88 -27.20
N GLN A 247 -20.02 4.50 -27.95
CA GLN A 247 -20.03 5.95 -28.16
C GLN A 247 -20.48 6.75 -26.92
N ASP A 248 -21.18 6.10 -25.98
CA ASP A 248 -21.67 6.74 -24.76
C ASP A 248 -20.67 6.69 -23.59
N TRP A 249 -19.43 6.26 -23.82
CA TRP A 249 -18.41 6.28 -22.77
C TRP A 249 -17.91 7.71 -22.52
N ASP A 250 -18.10 8.19 -21.29
CA ASP A 250 -17.64 9.50 -20.85
C ASP A 250 -16.35 9.36 -20.02
N MET A 251 -15.33 10.15 -20.37
CA MET A 251 -14.06 10.14 -19.65
C MET A 251 -14.18 11.04 -18.42
N PRO A 252 -13.78 10.59 -17.22
CA PRO A 252 -13.77 11.46 -16.05
C PRO A 252 -12.93 12.73 -16.27
N ASP A 253 -13.48 13.89 -15.92
CA ASP A 253 -12.80 15.21 -16.03
C ASP A 253 -11.55 15.34 -15.15
N ARG A 254 -11.43 14.50 -14.12
CA ARG A 254 -10.37 14.57 -13.11
C ARG A 254 -9.51 13.33 -13.18
N SER A 255 -8.22 13.50 -12.85
CA SER A 255 -7.37 12.33 -12.62
C SER A 255 -7.89 11.52 -11.42
N PHE A 256 -7.63 10.22 -11.44
CA PHE A 256 -7.93 9.30 -10.35
C PHE A 256 -7.31 9.78 -9.04
N PHE A 257 -6.08 10.30 -9.09
CA PHE A 257 -5.41 10.83 -7.90
C PHE A 257 -6.15 12.05 -7.34
N GLU A 258 -6.52 13.02 -8.18
CA GLU A 258 -7.29 14.19 -7.75
C GLU A 258 -8.67 13.78 -7.23
N TYR A 259 -9.35 12.85 -7.90
CA TYR A 259 -10.63 12.30 -7.46
C TYR A 259 -10.55 11.66 -6.07
N LEU A 260 -9.46 10.94 -5.78
CA LEU A 260 -9.25 10.38 -4.45
C LEU A 260 -9.01 11.51 -3.44
N PHE A 261 -8.03 12.38 -3.67
CA PHE A 261 -7.49 13.23 -2.60
C PHE A 261 -8.11 14.62 -2.49
N HIS A 262 -8.76 15.14 -3.52
CA HIS A 262 -9.48 16.40 -3.43
C HIS A 262 -10.89 16.14 -2.90
N ALA A 263 -11.19 16.69 -1.73
CA ALA A 263 -12.54 16.68 -1.19
C ALA A 263 -13.46 17.47 -2.14
N VAL A 264 -14.60 16.86 -2.49
CA VAL A 264 -15.78 17.62 -2.94
C VAL A 264 -16.36 18.31 -1.72
#